data_AF-A0A2T1BWU9-F1
#
_entry.id   AF-A0A2T1BWU9-F1
#
_cell.length_a   1.000
_cell.length_b   1.000
_cell.length_c   1.000
_cell.angle_alpha   90.00
_cell.angle_beta   90.00
_cell.angle_gamma   90.00
#
_symmetry.space_group_name_H-M   'P 1'
#
loop_
_entity.id
_entity.type
_entity.pdbx_description
1 polymer ?
#
loop_
_entity_poly.entity_id
_entity_poly.type
_entity_poly.pdbx_seq_one_letter_code
_entity_poly.pdbx_strand_id
1 'polypeptide(L)'
;MDSHQIESNLEQLGIPLNSTIIKLLETYPQATIFAALAALESANITGNLKNPAGFFVSAVKNGWQPHPKSQQQTELELLKAWFPQAKAAGMAVASMQSDDGSILILTDEDGWIPLVQMVEQSPFA
;
A
#
# COMPACT_ATOMS: atom_id res chain seq x y z
N MET A 1 -20.98 -9.14 -1.58
CA MET A 1 -20.45 -9.04 -2.96
C MET A 1 -20.52 -10.43 -3.55
N ASP A 2 -21.28 -10.56 -4.62
CA ASP A 2 -21.65 -11.83 -5.25
C ASP A 2 -20.74 -12.10 -6.46
N SER A 3 -20.59 -13.36 -6.89
CA SER A 3 -19.67 -13.74 -7.98
C SER A 3 -19.89 -12.93 -9.27
N HIS A 4 -21.14 -12.54 -9.57
CA HIS A 4 -21.47 -11.68 -10.71
C HIS A 4 -20.81 -10.29 -10.68
N GLN A 5 -20.50 -9.78 -9.48
CA GLN A 5 -19.87 -8.48 -9.29
C GLN A 5 -18.37 -8.54 -9.59
N ILE A 6 -17.73 -9.67 -9.30
CA ILE A 6 -16.33 -9.93 -9.65
C ILE A 6 -16.19 -10.02 -11.18
N GLU A 7 -17.09 -10.75 -11.83
CA GLU A 7 -17.15 -10.90 -13.28
C GLU A 7 -17.31 -9.54 -13.98
N SER A 8 -18.26 -8.73 -13.51
CA SER A 8 -18.48 -7.37 -14.04
C SER A 8 -17.25 -6.47 -13.88
N ASN A 9 -16.58 -6.50 -12.71
CA ASN A 9 -15.36 -5.71 -12.48
C ASN A 9 -14.22 -6.11 -13.42
N LEU A 10 -14.05 -7.41 -13.69
CA LEU A 10 -13.01 -7.89 -14.61
C LEU A 10 -13.27 -7.40 -16.04
N GLU A 11 -14.52 -7.45 -16.50
CA GLU A 11 -14.89 -6.94 -17.82
C GLU A 11 -14.70 -5.42 -17.93
N GLN A 12 -15.05 -4.66 -16.90
CA GLN A 12 -14.80 -3.20 -16.84
C GLN A 12 -13.31 -2.86 -16.87
N LEU A 13 -12.45 -3.72 -16.34
CA LEU A 13 -11.00 -3.59 -16.37
C LEU A 13 -10.37 -4.15 -17.67
N GLY A 14 -11.19 -4.56 -18.63
CA GLY A 14 -10.75 -5.08 -19.93
C GLY A 14 -10.15 -6.49 -19.85
N ILE A 15 -10.46 -7.26 -18.80
CA ILE A 15 -10.01 -8.64 -18.62
C ILE A 15 -11.14 -9.58 -19.06
N PRO A 16 -10.99 -10.28 -20.21
CA PRO A 16 -12.00 -11.22 -20.65
C PRO A 16 -12.05 -12.44 -19.73
N LEU A 17 -13.26 -12.87 -19.39
CA LEU A 17 -13.54 -14.12 -18.67
C LEU A 17 -13.22 -15.32 -19.55
N ASN A 18 -11.94 -15.68 -19.61
CA ASN A 18 -11.48 -16.90 -20.29
C ASN A 18 -11.43 -18.08 -19.31
N SER A 19 -11.23 -19.29 -19.83
CA SER A 19 -11.18 -20.52 -19.01
C SER A 19 -10.11 -20.50 -17.92
N THR A 20 -9.06 -19.68 -18.05
CA THR A 20 -8.05 -19.51 -16.99
C THR A 20 -8.60 -18.65 -15.85
N ILE A 21 -9.27 -17.55 -16.15
CA ILE A 21 -9.88 -16.65 -15.15
C ILE A 21 -11.00 -17.38 -14.42
N ILE A 22 -11.90 -18.05 -15.14
CA ILE A 22 -13.00 -18.83 -14.55
C ILE A 22 -12.42 -19.88 -13.59
N LYS A 23 -11.39 -20.62 -14.03
CA LYS A 23 -10.72 -21.61 -13.18
C LYS A 23 -10.08 -20.99 -11.94
N LEU A 24 -9.54 -19.78 -12.02
CA LEU A 24 -9.02 -19.07 -10.85
C LEU A 24 -10.12 -18.68 -9.87
N LEU A 25 -11.28 -18.22 -10.36
CA LEU A 25 -12.44 -17.89 -9.53
C LEU A 25 -13.01 -19.12 -8.80
N GLU A 26 -12.96 -20.29 -9.42
CA GLU A 26 -13.40 -21.55 -8.81
C GLU A 26 -12.35 -22.16 -7.87
N THR A 27 -11.06 -21.94 -8.14
CA THR A 27 -9.96 -22.57 -7.40
C THR A 27 -9.58 -21.79 -6.15
N TYR A 28 -9.66 -20.45 -6.18
CA TYR A 28 -9.19 -19.60 -5.10
C TYR A 28 -10.37 -19.03 -4.29
N PRO A 29 -10.21 -18.82 -2.97
CA PRO A 29 -11.26 -18.24 -2.16
C PRO A 29 -11.56 -16.80 -2.62
N GLN A 30 -12.83 -16.39 -2.52
CA GLN A 30 -13.29 -15.07 -2.93
C GLN A 30 -12.45 -13.93 -2.33
N ALA A 31 -12.00 -14.04 -1.08
CA ALA A 31 -11.15 -13.04 -0.44
C ALA A 31 -9.83 -12.78 -1.21
N THR A 32 -9.19 -13.83 -1.74
CA THR A 32 -7.98 -13.71 -2.56
C THR A 32 -8.28 -13.05 -3.90
N ILE A 33 -9.43 -13.39 -4.50
CA ILE A 33 -9.88 -12.76 -5.74
C ILE A 33 -10.14 -11.26 -5.54
N PHE A 34 -10.78 -10.87 -4.43
CA PHE A 34 -11.00 -9.47 -4.08
C PHE A 34 -9.69 -8.71 -3.85
N ALA A 35 -8.73 -9.31 -3.15
CA ALA A 35 -7.42 -8.70 -2.96
C ALA A 35 -6.69 -8.47 -4.30
N ALA A 36 -6.77 -9.44 -5.20
CA ALA A 36 -6.19 -9.33 -6.54
C ALA A 36 -6.90 -8.29 -7.43
N LEU A 37 -8.21 -8.12 -7.29
CA LEU A 37 -8.96 -7.05 -7.95
C LEU A 37 -8.55 -5.67 -7.45
N ALA A 38 -8.51 -5.47 -6.13
CA ALA A 38 -8.11 -4.18 -5.54
C ALA A 38 -6.68 -3.78 -5.94
N ALA A 39 -5.79 -4.77 -6.03
CA ALA A 39 -4.43 -4.61 -6.52
C ALA A 39 -4.38 -4.14 -7.97
N LEU A 40 -5.19 -4.78 -8.82
CA LEU A 40 -5.29 -4.46 -10.24
C LEU A 40 -5.86 -3.05 -10.45
N GLU A 41 -6.93 -2.68 -9.72
CA GLU A 41 -7.49 -1.33 -9.78
C GLU A 41 -6.46 -0.27 -9.38
N SER A 42 -5.76 -0.47 -8.26
CA SER A 42 -4.72 0.44 -7.78
C SER A 42 -3.59 0.60 -8.81
N ALA A 43 -3.16 -0.52 -9.40
CA ALA A 43 -2.08 -0.53 -10.36
C ALA A 43 -2.50 0.07 -11.71
N ASN A 44 -3.77 -0.05 -12.09
CA ASN A 44 -4.38 0.60 -13.26
C ASN A 44 -4.43 2.12 -13.09
N ILE A 45 -4.76 2.62 -11.90
CA ILE A 45 -4.75 4.07 -11.58
C ILE A 45 -3.34 4.67 -11.70
N THR A 46 -2.30 3.93 -11.29
CA THR A 46 -0.90 4.35 -11.46
C THR A 46 -0.38 4.29 -12.90
N GLY A 47 -1.19 3.82 -13.87
CA GLY A 47 -0.93 3.95 -15.31
C GLY A 47 0.19 3.07 -15.89
N ASN A 48 0.74 2.11 -15.14
CA ASN A 48 1.91 1.34 -15.57
C ASN A 48 1.60 -0.11 -16.01
N LEU A 49 0.36 -0.40 -16.39
CA LEU A 49 -0.11 -1.77 -16.51
C LEU A 49 -0.27 -2.20 -17.97
N LYS A 50 0.80 -2.79 -18.52
CA LYS A 50 0.83 -3.28 -19.92
C LYS A 50 -0.01 -4.54 -20.15
N ASN A 51 -0.25 -5.35 -19.11
CA ASN A 51 -0.99 -6.61 -19.22
C ASN A 51 -1.88 -6.87 -17.99
N PRO A 52 -3.11 -6.33 -17.96
CA PRO A 52 -4.03 -6.44 -16.84
C PRO A 52 -4.44 -7.88 -16.52
N ALA A 53 -4.71 -8.69 -17.55
CA ALA A 53 -5.02 -10.10 -17.36
C ALA A 53 -3.86 -10.89 -16.75
N GLY A 54 -2.63 -10.66 -17.24
CA GLY A 54 -1.42 -11.29 -16.70
C GLY A 54 -1.09 -10.86 -15.27
N PHE A 55 -1.36 -9.59 -14.93
CA PHE A 55 -1.23 -9.07 -13.58
C PHE A 55 -2.23 -9.70 -12.63
N PHE A 56 -3.51 -9.75 -13.01
CA PHE A 56 -4.56 -10.37 -12.19
C PHE A 56 -4.28 -11.85 -11.93
N VAL A 57 -3.93 -12.62 -12.96
CA VAL A 57 -3.57 -14.04 -12.82
C VAL A 57 -2.38 -14.21 -11.86
N SER A 58 -1.37 -13.35 -11.98
CA SER A 58 -0.22 -13.36 -11.08
C SER A 58 -0.60 -12.98 -9.66
N ALA A 59 -1.48 -11.99 -9.50
CA ALA A 59 -1.94 -11.52 -8.20
C ALA A 59 -2.74 -12.62 -7.46
N VAL A 60 -3.64 -13.31 -8.16
CA VAL A 60 -4.39 -14.45 -7.58
C VAL A 60 -3.44 -15.61 -7.24
N LYS A 61 -2.56 -16.00 -8.18
CA LYS A 61 -1.68 -17.18 -8.00
C LYS A 61 -0.63 -16.99 -6.92
N ASN A 62 -0.04 -15.80 -6.81
CA ASN A 62 0.94 -15.50 -5.78
C ASN A 62 0.29 -15.17 -4.42
N GLY A 63 -1.05 -15.25 -4.33
CA GLY A 63 -1.77 -14.87 -3.13
C GLY A 63 -1.43 -13.44 -2.73
N TRP A 64 -1.39 -12.53 -3.72
CA TRP A 64 -1.02 -11.14 -3.55
C TRP A 64 -2.04 -10.50 -2.61
N GLN A 65 -1.72 -10.55 -1.34
CA GLN A 65 -2.27 -9.64 -0.37
C GLN A 65 -1.73 -8.27 -0.78
N PRO A 66 -2.55 -7.20 -0.79
CA PRO A 66 -1.98 -5.86 -0.80
C PRO A 66 -0.95 -5.90 0.32
N HIS A 67 0.34 -5.81 -0.01
CA HIS A 67 1.37 -5.84 1.01
C HIS A 67 0.91 -4.79 2.02
N PRO A 68 0.67 -5.15 3.31
CA PRO A 68 0.63 -4.10 4.31
C PRO A 68 1.93 -3.38 4.08
N LYS A 69 1.87 -2.12 3.64
CA LYS A 69 3.05 -1.30 3.38
C LYS A 69 4.00 -1.64 4.50
N SER A 70 5.16 -2.23 4.18
CA SER A 70 6.07 -2.73 5.22
C SER A 70 6.23 -1.58 6.23
N GLN A 71 6.25 -1.84 7.54
CA GLN A 71 6.25 -0.75 8.54
C GLN A 71 7.23 0.37 8.16
N GLN A 72 8.36 -0.01 7.58
CA GLN A 72 9.36 0.86 6.99
C GLN A 72 8.87 1.75 5.82
N GLN A 73 8.10 1.22 4.86
CA GLN A 73 7.44 2.03 3.80
C GLN A 73 6.40 2.98 4.39
N THR A 74 5.64 2.53 5.39
CA THR A 74 4.62 3.37 6.06
C THR A 74 5.26 4.49 6.85
N GLU A 75 6.32 4.21 7.62
CA GLU A 75 7.10 5.22 8.35
C GLU A 75 7.78 6.21 7.40
N LEU A 76 8.30 5.76 6.26
CA LEU A 76 8.95 6.66 5.30
C LEU A 76 7.95 7.62 4.63
N GLU A 77 6.75 7.13 4.30
CA GLU A 77 5.67 7.98 3.79
C GLU A 77 5.17 8.96 4.86
N LEU A 78 5.03 8.49 6.10
CA LEU A 78 4.69 9.32 7.25
C LEU A 78 5.74 10.41 7.47
N LEU A 79 7.03 10.07 7.42
CA LEU A 79 8.13 11.02 7.53
C LEU A 79 8.02 12.10 6.44
N LYS A 80 7.81 11.69 5.19
CA LYS A 80 7.70 12.62 4.06
C LYS A 80 6.53 13.59 4.21
N ALA A 81 5.41 13.15 4.78
CA ALA A 81 4.23 13.99 5.00
C ALA A 81 4.39 14.92 6.22
N TRP A 82 4.95 14.42 7.31
CA TRP A 82 4.99 15.11 8.61
C TRP A 82 6.24 15.99 8.79
N PHE A 83 7.43 15.48 8.44
CA PHE A 83 8.71 16.14 8.67
C PHE A 83 8.83 17.57 8.11
N PRO A 84 8.40 17.89 6.87
CA PRO A 84 8.50 19.26 6.36
C PRO A 84 7.66 20.25 7.19
N GLN A 85 6.50 19.83 7.70
CA GLN A 85 5.64 20.66 8.54
C GLN A 85 6.23 20.85 9.92
N ALA A 86 6.70 19.76 10.54
CA ALA A 86 7.37 19.78 11.83
C ALA A 86 8.65 20.65 11.81
N LYS A 87 9.42 20.57 10.74
CA LYS A 87 10.62 21.40 10.53
C LYS A 87 10.27 22.87 10.37
N ALA A 88 9.21 23.19 9.62
CA ALA A 88 8.73 24.57 9.49
C ALA A 88 8.22 25.14 10.82
N ALA A 89 7.65 24.30 11.68
CA ALA A 89 7.21 24.67 13.03
C ALA A 89 8.36 24.74 14.06
N GLY A 90 9.59 24.38 13.69
CA GLY A 90 10.74 24.35 14.59
C GLY A 90 10.78 23.13 15.54
N MET A 91 9.89 22.16 15.34
CA MET A 91 9.73 20.98 16.20
C MET A 91 10.65 19.81 15.82
N ALA A 92 11.05 19.74 14.56
CA ALA A 92 11.97 18.73 14.06
C ALA A 92 13.18 19.38 13.38
N VAL A 93 14.38 19.00 13.83
CA VAL A 93 15.65 19.52 13.30
C VAL A 93 16.20 18.58 12.23
N ALA A 94 16.23 17.29 12.53
CA ALA A 94 16.79 16.24 11.67
C ALA A 94 16.03 14.92 11.85
N SER A 95 16.23 13.98 10.92
CA SER A 95 15.73 12.62 11.03
C SER A 95 16.84 11.63 10.66
N MET A 96 16.89 10.48 11.32
CA MET A 96 17.80 9.39 10.98
C MET A 96 17.10 8.03 11.08
N GLN A 97 17.67 7.03 10.41
CA GLN A 97 17.25 5.64 10.58
C GLN A 97 18.13 4.97 11.64
N SER A 98 17.50 4.27 12.58
CA SER A 98 18.17 3.45 13.60
C SER A 98 18.56 2.07 13.08
N ASP A 99 19.41 1.38 13.84
CA ASP A 99 19.86 0.00 13.54
C ASP A 99 18.69 -1.00 13.51
N ASP A 100 17.65 -0.77 14.32
CA ASP A 100 16.40 -1.55 14.35
C ASP A 100 15.46 -1.25 13.17
N GLY A 101 15.84 -0.30 12.29
CA GLY A 101 15.09 0.06 11.09
C GLY A 101 14.02 1.15 11.29
N SER A 102 13.70 1.54 12.53
CA SER A 102 12.79 2.66 12.84
C SER A 102 13.40 4.02 12.53
N ILE A 103 12.53 5.01 12.29
CA ILE A 103 12.95 6.40 12.04
C ILE A 103 12.92 7.20 13.35
N LEU A 104 14.03 7.85 13.69
CA LEU A 104 14.15 8.79 14.82
C LEU A 104 14.17 10.24 14.32
N ILE A 105 13.55 11.13 15.07
CA ILE A 105 13.49 12.58 14.86
C ILE A 105 14.28 13.26 15.95
N LEU A 106 15.17 14.18 15.57
CA LEU A 106 15.87 15.08 16.46
C LEU A 106 14.97 16.29 16.74
N THR A 107 14.65 16.52 18.01
CA THR A 107 13.90 17.70 18.49
C THR A 107 14.83 18.88 18.76
N ASP A 108 14.26 20.07 18.98
CA ASP A 108 15.04 21.26 19.39
C ASP A 108 15.66 21.12 20.79
N GLU A 109 15.11 20.23 21.61
CA GLU A 109 15.63 19.84 22.93
C GLU A 109 16.81 18.84 22.86
N ASP A 110 17.40 18.62 21.68
CA ASP A 110 18.47 17.64 21.41
C ASP A 110 18.08 16.18 21.72
N GLY A 111 16.78 15.88 21.73
CA GLY A 111 16.23 14.55 22.00
C GLY A 111 15.97 13.78 20.71
N TRP A 112 16.40 12.50 20.67
CA TRP A 112 16.03 11.57 19.60
C TRP A 112 14.76 10.80 19.98
N ILE A 113 13.66 11.07 19.27
CA ILE A 113 12.36 10.47 19.54
C ILE A 113 11.88 9.69 18.30
N PRO A 114 11.29 8.49 18.43
CA PRO A 114 10.71 7.77 17.30
C PRO A 114 9.65 8.60 16.55
N LEU A 115 9.67 8.55 15.22
CA LEU A 115 8.75 9.29 14.36
C LEU A 115 7.29 9.05 14.75
N VAL A 116 6.91 7.79 15.00
CA VAL A 116 5.53 7.44 15.40
C VAL A 116 5.12 8.18 16.66
N GLN A 117 5.98 8.19 17.69
CA GLN A 117 5.73 8.90 18.94
C GLN A 117 5.65 10.41 18.76
N MET A 118 6.42 10.97 17.83
CA MET A 118 6.43 12.41 17.56
C MET A 118 5.15 12.84 16.83
N VAL A 119 4.71 12.04 15.86
CA VAL A 119 3.45 12.24 15.12
C VAL A 119 2.25 12.13 16.06
N GLU A 120 2.25 11.19 17.02
CA GLU A 120 1.20 11.07 18.03
C GLU A 120 1.11 12.30 18.93
N GLN A 121 2.25 12.89 19.28
CA GLN A 121 2.31 14.09 20.12
C GLN A 121 1.93 15.37 19.37
N SER A 122 2.14 15.40 18.05
CA SER A 122 1.85 16.57 17.23
C SER A 122 1.42 16.14 15.82
N PRO A 123 0.15 15.74 15.65
CA PRO A 123 -0.37 15.39 14.34
C PRO A 123 -0.54 16.67 13.52
N PHE A 124 0.28 16.82 12.48
CA PHE A 124 0.03 17.82 11.43
C PHE A 124 -0.96 17.21 10.43
N ALA A 125 -2.16 17.78 10.36
CA ALA A 125 -3.28 17.33 9.53
C ALA A 125 -3.16 17.85 8.09
#